data_AF-A0A1H8D3E1-F1
#
_entry.id   AF-A0A1H8D3E1-F1
#
_cell.length_a   1.000
_cell.length_b   1.000
_cell.length_c   1.000
_cell.angle_alpha   90.00
_cell.angle_beta   90.00
_cell.angle_gamma   90.00
#
_symmetry.space_group_name_H-M   'P 1'
#
loop_
_entity.id
_entity.type
_entity.pdbx_description
1 polymer ?
#
loop_
_entity_poly.entity_id
_entity_poly.type
_entity_poly.pdbx_seq_one_letter_code
_entity_poly.pdbx_strand_id
1 'polypeptide(L)'
;MPENKQGKGKDAQLALQGLRRQLTQLPPRKRLDAIIESPEARALVRSLPVELLFSTIQDIGLADATELVQLSSPEQFRGFVDLGAWKRDRVDPHAVLTWLRAARGDEPEEFLRKLHGVDLEVLEYLLREFTQVHDLEENPDVNPPGVTMETPEGRYLVEFKVEGVEQAALRTILNDLIAENPFESVRLLEATRWDIPSELEEAAYRFRTARLQDLGFPTLDEALSLFSRVDPGPAPARGEPAALAPTQGWVDYLEAAFRDLTVVEQENLEDELRGVANAALVVELADPGDPEAMRSAGEMVRGYLSLGLEHMTGAQPSRAVEVVRETPLRRIFQMGFSLTLALKFRADRLAKKPGAQVDGTWLVFPEEAAALQALRLKRPRRALRVPGAEPVPFRSFRELGASEALLVRAEAQVALFQGLLGDASAAHQVVARFGVPMEVLGADRLFAATVAMAVLEGQVNPRPVPQGRTVELCERLFEGPAQAPRLRSSATERALAALEPAVTAEARPELYRLVGVTLERLREEIATPYLQEGRLDPALSVVLPMEGNPTA
;
A
#
# COMPACT_ATOMS: atom_id res chain seq x y z
N MET A 1 -36.88 6.10 -44.02
CA MET A 1 -35.50 6.62 -43.83
C MET A 1 -35.23 6.93 -42.34
N PRO A 2 -34.91 5.94 -41.49
CA PRO A 2 -34.42 6.20 -40.12
C PRO A 2 -33.00 5.65 -39.80
N GLU A 3 -32.30 4.99 -40.72
CA GLU A 3 -31.02 4.30 -40.43
C GLU A 3 -29.80 5.24 -40.27
N ASN A 4 -29.90 6.52 -40.65
CA ASN A 4 -28.74 7.43 -40.70
C ASN A 4 -28.40 8.14 -39.37
N LYS A 5 -29.19 7.95 -38.30
CA LYS A 5 -28.94 8.55 -36.97
C LYS A 5 -28.13 7.64 -36.04
N GLN A 6 -28.24 6.32 -36.17
CA GLN A 6 -27.51 5.36 -35.32
C GLN A 6 -26.00 5.27 -35.67
N GLY A 7 -25.62 5.45 -36.96
CA GLY A 7 -24.21 5.44 -37.38
C GLY A 7 -23.41 6.64 -36.87
N LYS A 8 -23.96 7.86 -36.98
CA LYS A 8 -23.27 9.10 -36.57
C LYS A 8 -22.95 9.18 -35.07
N GLY A 9 -23.83 8.64 -34.21
CA GLY A 9 -23.61 8.62 -32.76
C GLY A 9 -22.47 7.69 -32.36
N LYS A 10 -22.40 6.51 -33.00
CA LYS A 10 -21.35 5.52 -32.77
C LYS A 10 -19.98 6.02 -33.24
N ASP A 11 -19.92 6.66 -34.40
CA ASP A 11 -18.68 7.24 -34.93
C ASP A 11 -18.16 8.40 -34.07
N ALA A 12 -19.07 9.25 -33.55
CA ALA A 12 -18.70 10.33 -32.63
C ALA A 12 -18.20 9.80 -31.27
N GLN A 13 -18.81 8.72 -30.76
CA GLN A 13 -18.38 8.07 -29.53
C GLN A 13 -16.99 7.44 -29.68
N LEU A 14 -16.74 6.74 -30.79
CA LEU A 14 -15.42 6.19 -31.14
C LEU A 14 -14.36 7.29 -31.30
N ALA A 15 -14.71 8.43 -31.91
CA ALA A 15 -13.81 9.57 -32.05
C ALA A 15 -13.44 10.17 -30.68
N LEU A 16 -14.42 10.34 -29.79
CA LEU A 16 -14.21 10.83 -28.42
C LEU A 16 -13.35 9.86 -27.60
N GLN A 17 -13.56 8.56 -27.74
CA GLN A 17 -12.73 7.52 -27.11
C GLN A 17 -11.29 7.55 -27.63
N GLY A 18 -11.11 7.65 -28.96
CA GLY A 18 -9.79 7.80 -29.57
C GLY A 18 -9.04 9.03 -29.06
N LEU A 19 -9.73 10.15 -28.93
CA LEU A 19 -9.20 11.38 -28.35
C LEU A 19 -8.80 11.21 -26.88
N ARG A 20 -9.65 10.58 -26.06
CA ARG A 20 -9.34 10.27 -24.65
C ARG A 20 -8.05 9.46 -24.53
N ARG A 21 -7.88 8.43 -25.37
CA ARG A 21 -6.67 7.59 -25.37
C ARG A 21 -5.42 8.38 -25.77
N GLN A 22 -5.54 9.28 -26.75
CA GLN A 22 -4.42 10.16 -27.11
C GLN A 22 -4.04 11.08 -25.96
N LEU A 23 -5.04 11.67 -25.28
CA LEU A 23 -4.82 12.56 -24.14
C LEU A 23 -4.14 11.83 -22.96
N THR A 24 -4.57 10.62 -22.60
CA THR A 24 -3.96 9.86 -21.48
C THR A 24 -2.51 9.50 -21.73
N GLN A 25 -2.09 9.34 -22.99
CA GLN A 25 -0.69 9.07 -23.36
C GLN A 25 0.21 10.32 -23.30
N LEU A 26 -0.37 11.52 -23.25
CA LEU A 26 0.41 12.75 -23.12
C LEU A 26 0.90 12.94 -21.69
N PRO A 27 2.12 13.50 -21.51
CA PRO A 27 2.57 14.02 -20.22
C PRO A 27 1.57 15.04 -19.65
N PRO A 28 1.42 15.15 -18.31
CA PRO A 28 0.35 15.93 -17.70
C PRO A 28 0.21 17.35 -18.24
N ARG A 29 1.31 18.12 -18.31
CA ARG A 29 1.26 19.50 -18.82
C ARG A 29 0.81 19.57 -20.27
N LYS A 30 1.36 18.72 -21.14
CA LYS A 30 0.96 18.65 -22.55
C LYS A 30 -0.50 18.23 -22.73
N ARG A 31 -1.01 17.38 -21.83
CA ARG A 31 -2.42 16.98 -21.82
C ARG A 31 -3.32 18.16 -21.50
N LEU A 32 -2.98 18.95 -20.47
CA LEU A 32 -3.70 20.17 -20.12
C LEU A 32 -3.68 21.16 -21.28
N ASP A 33 -2.50 21.47 -21.81
CA ASP A 33 -2.32 22.41 -22.92
C ASP A 33 -3.17 21.96 -24.13
N ALA A 34 -3.15 20.67 -24.48
CA ALA A 34 -3.95 20.12 -25.58
C ALA A 34 -5.48 20.23 -25.37
N ILE A 35 -5.95 20.20 -24.11
CA ILE A 35 -7.37 20.35 -23.78
C ILE A 35 -7.78 21.83 -23.87
N ILE A 36 -6.98 22.72 -23.27
CA ILE A 36 -7.32 24.14 -23.12
C ILE A 36 -7.09 24.93 -24.42
N GLU A 37 -6.03 24.62 -25.17
CA GLU A 37 -5.73 25.29 -26.44
C GLU A 37 -6.62 24.82 -27.60
N SER A 38 -7.53 23.86 -27.33
CA SER A 38 -8.53 23.43 -28.31
C SER A 38 -9.45 24.61 -28.69
N PRO A 39 -9.74 24.82 -29.98
CA PRO A 39 -10.68 25.85 -30.42
C PRO A 39 -12.06 25.75 -29.76
N GLU A 40 -12.45 24.55 -29.30
CA GLU A 40 -13.70 24.27 -28.59
C GLU A 40 -13.43 23.76 -27.16
N ALA A 41 -12.45 24.35 -26.45
CA ALA A 41 -12.00 23.91 -25.13
C ALA A 41 -13.15 23.62 -24.14
N ARG A 42 -14.14 24.52 -24.03
CA ARG A 42 -15.30 24.34 -23.15
C ARG A 42 -16.11 23.09 -23.51
N ALA A 43 -16.40 22.87 -24.80
CA ALA A 43 -17.15 21.70 -25.24
C ALA A 43 -16.34 20.41 -25.05
N LEU A 44 -15.03 20.48 -25.32
CA LEU A 44 -14.12 19.36 -25.11
C LEU A 44 -14.07 18.97 -23.63
N VAL A 45 -13.78 19.91 -22.72
CA VAL A 45 -13.76 19.65 -21.27
C VAL A 45 -15.06 18.99 -20.83
N ARG A 46 -16.22 19.54 -21.22
CA ARG A 46 -17.54 19.00 -20.84
C ARG A 46 -17.87 17.62 -21.44
N SER A 47 -17.15 17.19 -22.46
CA SER A 47 -17.29 15.84 -23.05
C SER A 47 -16.37 14.78 -22.40
N LEU A 48 -15.37 15.21 -21.62
CA LEU A 48 -14.41 14.32 -20.98
C LEU A 48 -14.94 13.78 -19.64
N PRO A 49 -14.55 12.56 -19.24
CA PRO A 49 -14.91 11.99 -17.94
C PRO A 49 -14.29 12.80 -16.79
N VAL A 50 -14.98 12.84 -15.66
CA VAL A 50 -14.54 13.56 -14.45
C VAL A 50 -13.19 13.05 -13.97
N GLU A 51 -12.97 11.73 -14.01
CA GLU A 51 -11.77 11.05 -13.52
C GLU A 51 -10.53 11.44 -14.32
N LEU A 52 -10.68 11.62 -15.64
CA LEU A 52 -9.59 12.07 -16.51
C LEU A 52 -9.23 13.54 -16.23
N LEU A 53 -10.24 14.39 -16.07
CA LEU A 53 -10.05 15.80 -15.75
C LEU A 53 -9.41 15.96 -14.37
N PHE A 54 -9.94 15.25 -13.37
CA PHE A 54 -9.46 15.29 -12.00
C PHE A 54 -8.03 14.77 -11.87
N SER A 55 -7.70 13.62 -12.47
CA SER A 55 -6.31 13.11 -12.48
C SER A 55 -5.34 14.09 -13.15
N THR A 56 -5.77 14.75 -14.23
CA THR A 56 -4.97 15.79 -14.89
C THR A 56 -4.73 17.00 -13.97
N ILE A 57 -5.74 17.43 -13.21
CA ILE A 57 -5.60 18.49 -12.20
C ILE A 57 -4.62 18.06 -11.10
N GLN A 58 -4.72 16.82 -10.61
CA GLN A 58 -3.84 16.30 -9.55
C GLN A 58 -2.38 16.20 -10.01
N ASP A 59 -2.14 15.73 -11.23
CA ASP A 59 -0.79 15.57 -11.78
C ASP A 59 -0.06 16.92 -11.97
N ILE A 60 -0.81 18.01 -12.17
CA ILE A 60 -0.27 19.36 -12.42
C ILE A 60 -0.27 20.21 -11.15
N GLY A 61 -1.27 20.02 -10.29
CA GLY A 61 -1.59 20.90 -9.17
C GLY A 61 -2.73 21.85 -9.51
N LEU A 62 -3.69 21.99 -8.59
CA LEU A 62 -4.91 22.78 -8.76
C LEU A 62 -4.63 24.25 -9.12
N ALA A 63 -3.60 24.85 -8.52
CA ALA A 63 -3.22 26.24 -8.77
C ALA A 63 -2.84 26.51 -10.24
N ASP A 64 -2.30 25.50 -10.92
CA ASP A 64 -1.82 25.59 -12.30
C ASP A 64 -2.83 25.03 -13.33
N ALA A 65 -4.02 24.61 -12.86
CA ALA A 65 -5.08 23.99 -13.66
C ALA A 65 -6.45 24.65 -13.47
N THR A 66 -6.52 25.87 -12.93
CA THR A 66 -7.78 26.58 -12.62
C THR A 66 -8.66 26.78 -13.84
N GLU A 67 -8.08 27.06 -15.02
CA GLU A 67 -8.83 27.24 -16.26
C GLU A 67 -9.63 25.98 -16.63
N LEU A 68 -9.07 24.79 -16.41
CA LEU A 68 -9.80 23.54 -16.64
C LEU A 68 -10.99 23.41 -15.68
N VAL A 69 -10.83 23.82 -14.42
CA VAL A 69 -11.92 23.87 -13.43
C VAL A 69 -12.97 24.90 -13.83
N GLN A 70 -12.58 26.05 -14.39
CA GLN A 70 -13.50 27.09 -14.86
C GLN A 70 -14.29 26.66 -16.11
N LEU A 71 -13.71 25.85 -16.99
CA LEU A 71 -14.39 25.34 -18.20
C LEU A 71 -15.35 24.17 -17.93
N SER A 72 -15.20 23.47 -16.79
CA SER A 72 -16.02 22.30 -16.44
C SER A 72 -17.51 22.61 -16.35
N SER A 73 -18.36 21.60 -16.51
CA SER A 73 -19.78 21.70 -16.15
C SER A 73 -19.98 21.73 -14.62
N PRO A 74 -21.16 22.13 -14.12
CA PRO A 74 -21.52 22.00 -12.70
C PRO A 74 -21.40 20.56 -12.18
N GLU A 75 -21.83 19.57 -12.96
CA GLU A 75 -21.76 18.16 -12.58
C GLU A 75 -20.31 17.68 -12.48
N GLN A 76 -19.45 18.08 -13.42
CA GLN A 76 -18.03 17.78 -13.37
C GLN A 76 -17.35 18.47 -12.18
N PHE A 77 -17.72 19.71 -11.89
CA PHE A 77 -17.19 20.45 -10.75
C PHE A 77 -17.56 19.77 -9.43
N ARG A 78 -18.83 19.36 -9.26
CA ARG A 78 -19.25 18.56 -8.09
C ARG A 78 -18.43 17.27 -7.98
N GLY A 79 -18.16 16.60 -9.10
CA GLY A 79 -17.28 15.44 -9.13
C GLY A 79 -15.86 15.74 -8.63
N PHE A 80 -15.31 16.92 -8.92
CA PHE A 80 -14.00 17.32 -8.36
C PHE A 80 -14.06 17.54 -6.86
N VAL A 81 -15.15 18.11 -6.34
CA VAL A 81 -15.37 18.26 -4.90
C VAL A 81 -15.52 16.88 -4.23
N ASP A 82 -16.30 15.97 -4.82
CA ASP A 82 -16.47 14.60 -4.32
C ASP A 82 -15.15 13.82 -4.24
N LEU A 83 -14.25 14.02 -5.21
CA LEU A 83 -12.96 13.34 -5.25
C LEU A 83 -11.87 14.07 -4.44
N GLY A 84 -11.91 15.39 -4.36
CA GLY A 84 -10.77 16.20 -3.90
C GLY A 84 -10.99 16.98 -2.60
N ALA A 85 -12.19 16.94 -2.00
CA ALA A 85 -12.52 17.71 -0.80
C ALA A 85 -12.93 16.85 0.39
N TRP A 86 -12.52 15.58 0.41
CA TRP A 86 -12.89 14.62 1.44
C TRP A 86 -11.65 13.99 2.06
N LYS A 87 -11.84 13.48 3.28
CA LYS A 87 -10.91 12.61 4.00
C LYS A 87 -11.71 11.44 4.53
N ARG A 88 -11.74 10.34 3.76
CA ARG A 88 -12.60 9.17 4.02
C ARG A 88 -14.09 9.56 4.01
N ASP A 89 -14.70 9.63 5.18
CA ASP A 89 -16.11 9.90 5.43
C ASP A 89 -16.40 11.34 5.88
N ARG A 90 -15.35 12.17 6.02
CA ARG A 90 -15.48 13.57 6.44
C ARG A 90 -15.18 14.51 5.30
N VAL A 91 -16.00 15.55 5.16
CA VAL A 91 -15.74 16.64 4.21
C VAL A 91 -14.74 17.62 4.81
N ASP A 92 -13.79 18.09 4.00
CA ASP A 92 -12.81 19.08 4.40
C ASP A 92 -13.25 20.46 3.89
N PRO A 93 -13.76 21.35 4.78
CA PRO A 93 -14.30 22.64 4.35
C PRO A 93 -13.24 23.55 3.72
N HIS A 94 -11.97 23.43 4.11
CA HIS A 94 -10.87 24.19 3.49
C HIS A 94 -10.64 23.73 2.06
N ALA A 95 -10.70 22.42 1.82
CA ALA A 95 -10.57 21.87 0.47
C ALA A 95 -11.78 22.28 -0.40
N VAL A 96 -13.01 22.23 0.12
CA VAL A 96 -14.21 22.70 -0.60
C VAL A 96 -14.05 24.16 -1.02
N LEU A 97 -13.64 25.04 -0.09
CA LEU A 97 -13.43 26.46 -0.39
C LEU A 97 -12.30 26.68 -1.41
N THR A 98 -11.25 25.85 -1.36
CA THR A 98 -10.16 25.88 -2.34
C THR A 98 -10.66 25.54 -3.74
N TRP A 99 -11.53 24.52 -3.87
CA TRP A 99 -12.17 24.18 -5.15
C TRP A 99 -13.11 25.28 -5.65
N LEU A 100 -13.92 25.87 -4.77
CA LEU A 100 -14.79 27.01 -5.12
C LEU A 100 -13.99 28.21 -5.61
N ARG A 101 -12.85 28.50 -4.96
CA ARG A 101 -11.93 29.54 -5.41
C ARG A 101 -11.32 29.24 -6.77
N ALA A 102 -10.96 27.98 -7.05
CA ALA A 102 -10.44 27.59 -8.36
C ALA A 102 -11.51 27.67 -9.47
N ALA A 103 -12.77 27.39 -9.12
CA ALA A 103 -13.90 27.52 -10.04
C ALA A 103 -14.30 28.97 -10.31
N ARG A 104 -13.81 29.93 -9.51
CA ARG A 104 -14.02 31.35 -9.75
C ARG A 104 -13.36 31.71 -11.09
N GLY A 105 -14.18 31.99 -12.09
CA GLY A 105 -13.77 32.51 -13.40
C GLY A 105 -14.27 33.93 -13.62
N ASP A 106 -14.12 34.41 -14.84
CA ASP A 106 -14.54 35.76 -15.24
C ASP A 106 -16.06 35.89 -15.48
N GLU A 107 -16.78 34.76 -15.56
CA GLU A 107 -18.23 34.68 -15.77
C GLU A 107 -18.95 34.35 -14.44
N PRO A 108 -19.56 35.35 -13.74
CA PRO A 108 -20.18 35.12 -12.43
C PRO A 108 -21.33 34.12 -12.47
N GLU A 109 -22.13 34.12 -13.53
CA GLU A 109 -23.26 33.19 -13.70
C GLU A 109 -22.79 31.74 -13.81
N GLU A 110 -21.67 31.47 -14.50
CA GLU A 110 -21.11 30.11 -14.57
C GLU A 110 -20.64 29.63 -13.20
N PHE A 111 -20.03 30.52 -12.42
CA PHE A 111 -19.62 30.23 -11.05
C PHE A 111 -20.83 29.92 -10.14
N LEU A 112 -21.88 30.75 -10.19
CA LEU A 112 -23.10 30.52 -9.40
C LEU A 112 -23.75 29.19 -9.76
N ARG A 113 -23.81 28.83 -11.05
CA ARG A 113 -24.31 27.51 -11.48
C ARG A 113 -23.49 26.35 -10.91
N LYS A 114 -22.18 26.50 -10.75
CA LYS A 114 -21.32 25.49 -10.10
C LYS A 114 -21.54 25.46 -8.59
N LEU A 115 -21.67 26.63 -7.96
CA LEU A 115 -21.95 26.77 -6.54
C LEU A 115 -23.27 26.09 -6.16
N HIS A 116 -24.35 26.33 -6.91
CA HIS A 116 -25.63 25.63 -6.77
C HIS A 116 -25.56 24.15 -7.16
N GLY A 117 -24.57 23.78 -7.97
CA GLY A 117 -24.29 22.39 -8.33
C GLY A 117 -23.58 21.62 -7.21
N VAL A 118 -22.98 22.30 -6.23
CA VAL A 118 -22.51 21.67 -4.99
C VAL A 118 -23.73 21.33 -4.14
N ASP A 119 -23.71 20.18 -3.49
CA ASP A 119 -24.80 19.77 -2.60
C ASP A 119 -25.03 20.83 -1.51
N LEU A 120 -26.29 21.14 -1.24
CA LEU A 120 -26.67 22.16 -0.26
C LEU A 120 -26.06 21.85 1.11
N GLU A 121 -26.05 20.59 1.52
CA GLU A 121 -25.50 20.14 2.80
C GLU A 121 -23.99 20.41 2.90
N VAL A 122 -23.25 20.31 1.78
CA VAL A 122 -21.82 20.65 1.75
C VAL A 122 -21.63 22.16 1.88
N LEU A 123 -22.48 22.96 1.25
CA LEU A 123 -22.44 24.42 1.34
C LEU A 123 -22.83 24.90 2.74
N GLU A 124 -23.90 24.37 3.33
CA GLU A 124 -24.33 24.65 4.70
C GLU A 124 -23.26 24.24 5.70
N TYR A 125 -22.65 23.05 5.54
CA TYR A 125 -21.56 22.61 6.41
C TYR A 125 -20.35 23.54 6.31
N LEU A 126 -19.95 23.93 5.09
CA LEU A 126 -18.89 24.91 4.86
C LEU A 126 -19.18 26.23 5.59
N LEU A 127 -20.38 26.78 5.43
CA LEU A 127 -20.79 28.03 6.08
C LEU A 127 -20.82 27.88 7.59
N ARG A 128 -21.31 26.75 8.10
CA ARG A 128 -21.38 26.46 9.53
C ARG A 128 -20.01 26.41 10.20
N GLU A 129 -19.05 25.75 9.54
CA GLU A 129 -17.69 25.63 10.05
C GLU A 129 -16.93 26.96 9.98
N PHE A 130 -17.15 27.77 8.94
CA PHE A 130 -16.40 29.00 8.71
C PHE A 130 -17.07 30.28 9.18
N THR A 131 -18.32 30.21 9.64
CA THR A 131 -19.05 31.39 10.12
C THR A 131 -19.77 31.16 11.43
N GLN A 132 -20.05 32.25 12.13
CA GLN A 132 -21.04 32.34 13.20
C GLN A 132 -22.06 33.40 12.78
N VAL A 133 -23.32 33.00 12.62
CA VAL A 133 -24.41 33.92 12.23
C VAL A 133 -25.12 34.40 13.50
N HIS A 134 -25.11 35.71 13.72
CA HIS A 134 -25.78 36.37 14.85
C HIS A 134 -27.06 37.06 14.36
N ASP A 135 -28.19 36.83 15.02
CA ASP A 135 -29.46 37.52 14.74
C ASP A 135 -29.54 38.82 15.55
N LEU A 136 -29.58 39.95 14.86
CA LEU A 136 -29.59 41.29 15.47
C LEU A 136 -30.98 41.65 16.03
N GLU A 137 -32.05 40.94 15.66
CA GLU A 137 -33.36 41.08 16.30
C GLU A 137 -33.36 40.42 17.69
N GLU A 138 -32.65 39.30 17.84
CA GLU A 138 -32.49 38.60 19.13
C GLU A 138 -31.45 39.29 20.04
N ASN A 139 -30.35 39.76 19.46
CA ASN A 139 -29.27 40.43 20.20
C ASN A 139 -28.70 41.63 19.41
N PRO A 140 -29.31 42.83 19.54
CA PRO A 140 -28.92 44.01 18.76
C PRO A 140 -27.54 44.58 19.13
N ASP A 141 -27.05 44.29 20.35
CA ASP A 141 -25.79 44.83 20.88
C ASP A 141 -24.61 43.84 20.71
N VAL A 142 -24.76 42.81 19.87
CA VAL A 142 -23.70 41.84 19.61
C VAL A 142 -22.48 42.53 18.98
N ASN A 143 -21.30 42.30 19.55
CA ASN A 143 -20.04 42.88 19.07
C ASN A 143 -18.94 41.82 19.06
N PRO A 144 -18.93 40.92 18.06
CA PRO A 144 -17.94 39.86 17.98
C PRO A 144 -16.53 40.44 17.73
N PRO A 145 -15.48 39.79 18.26
CA PRO A 145 -14.11 40.27 18.11
C PRO A 145 -13.54 40.06 16.70
N GLY A 146 -14.11 39.15 15.92
CA GLY A 146 -13.65 38.78 14.58
C GLY A 146 -14.06 39.74 13.47
N VAL A 147 -13.65 39.41 12.24
CA VAL A 147 -14.09 40.10 11.04
C VAL A 147 -15.56 39.76 10.79
N THR A 148 -16.40 40.78 10.57
CA THR A 148 -17.85 40.60 10.38
C THR A 148 -18.38 41.16 9.06
N MET A 149 -19.60 40.78 8.71
CA MET A 149 -20.38 41.31 7.58
C MET A 149 -21.85 41.41 7.99
N GLU A 150 -22.43 42.58 7.84
CA GLU A 150 -23.88 42.75 7.96
C GLU A 150 -24.57 42.36 6.67
N THR A 151 -25.71 41.68 6.77
CA THR A 151 -26.55 41.40 5.61
C THR A 151 -27.26 42.69 5.14
N PRO A 152 -27.58 42.87 3.84
CA PRO A 152 -28.14 44.13 3.34
C PRO A 152 -29.47 44.55 3.96
N GLU A 153 -30.27 43.60 4.42
CA GLU A 153 -31.53 43.84 5.15
C GLU A 153 -31.32 44.22 6.62
N GLY A 154 -30.09 44.10 7.14
CA GLY A 154 -29.73 44.46 8.51
C GLY A 154 -30.17 43.48 9.59
N ARG A 155 -30.60 42.27 9.22
CA ARG A 155 -31.09 41.26 10.17
C ARG A 155 -29.96 40.43 10.78
N TYR A 156 -28.99 40.01 9.99
CA TYR A 156 -27.91 39.14 10.46
C TYR A 156 -26.55 39.83 10.42
N LEU A 157 -25.74 39.53 11.43
CA LEU A 157 -24.31 39.82 11.46
C LEU A 157 -23.54 38.50 11.33
N VAL A 158 -22.84 38.31 10.23
CA VAL A 158 -22.03 37.11 9.95
C VAL A 158 -20.60 37.37 10.40
N GLU A 159 -20.16 36.66 11.43
CA GLU A 159 -18.76 36.63 11.88
C GLU A 159 -18.00 35.51 11.17
N PHE A 160 -16.84 35.83 10.61
CA PHE A 160 -15.98 34.85 9.94
C PHE A 160 -15.01 34.21 10.95
N LYS A 161 -14.96 32.87 10.96
CA LYS A 161 -14.03 32.06 11.78
C LYS A 161 -12.70 31.76 11.08
N VAL A 162 -12.60 32.15 9.81
CA VAL A 162 -11.39 32.01 8.96
C VAL A 162 -10.80 33.38 8.66
N GLU A 163 -9.54 33.41 8.24
CA GLU A 163 -8.78 34.64 7.98
C GLU A 163 -8.17 34.66 6.56
N GLY A 164 -7.66 35.83 6.15
CA GLY A 164 -6.89 36.00 4.92
C GLY A 164 -7.70 35.67 3.65
N VAL A 165 -7.13 34.83 2.79
CA VAL A 165 -7.70 34.57 1.45
C VAL A 165 -8.99 33.76 1.53
N GLU A 166 -9.12 32.87 2.52
CA GLU A 166 -10.35 32.10 2.73
C GLU A 166 -11.50 33.01 3.18
N GLN A 167 -11.24 33.89 4.13
CA GLN A 167 -12.23 34.90 4.58
C GLN A 167 -12.70 35.79 3.43
N ALA A 168 -11.79 36.27 2.59
CA ALA A 168 -12.13 37.10 1.44
C ALA A 168 -12.98 36.34 0.40
N ALA A 169 -12.63 35.08 0.14
CA ALA A 169 -13.38 34.22 -0.77
C ALA A 169 -14.79 33.92 -0.24
N LEU A 170 -14.92 33.55 1.04
CA LEU A 170 -16.20 33.23 1.65
C LEU A 170 -17.13 34.45 1.70
N ARG A 171 -16.59 35.62 2.04
CA ARG A 171 -17.31 36.89 1.96
C ARG A 171 -17.83 37.16 0.56
N THR A 172 -17.01 36.93 -0.46
CA THR A 172 -17.40 37.14 -1.86
C THR A 172 -18.53 36.18 -2.26
N ILE A 173 -18.42 34.90 -1.89
CA ILE A 173 -19.47 33.89 -2.14
C ILE A 173 -20.80 34.30 -1.51
N LEU A 174 -20.79 34.70 -0.23
CA LEU A 174 -22.01 35.15 0.45
C LEU A 174 -22.61 36.39 -0.23
N ASN A 175 -21.80 37.37 -0.59
CA ASN A 175 -22.27 38.55 -1.31
C ASN A 175 -22.90 38.20 -2.67
N ASP A 176 -22.31 37.25 -3.40
CA ASP A 176 -22.85 36.81 -4.69
C ASP A 176 -24.19 36.09 -4.53
N LEU A 177 -24.32 35.20 -3.54
CA LEU A 177 -25.58 34.53 -3.21
C LEU A 177 -26.67 35.53 -2.82
N ILE A 178 -26.32 36.51 -1.98
CA ILE A 178 -27.24 37.57 -1.55
C ILE A 178 -27.66 38.43 -2.75
N ALA A 179 -26.73 38.79 -3.63
CA ALA A 179 -27.01 39.59 -4.81
C ALA A 179 -27.89 38.85 -5.83
N GLU A 180 -27.70 37.53 -5.97
CA GLU A 180 -28.51 36.67 -6.83
C GLU A 180 -29.93 36.49 -6.28
N ASN A 181 -30.05 36.12 -5.00
CA ASN A 181 -31.34 35.91 -4.34
C ASN A 181 -31.26 36.23 -2.84
N PRO A 182 -31.66 37.46 -2.44
CA PRO A 182 -31.65 37.85 -1.02
C PRO A 182 -32.51 36.97 -0.13
N PHE A 183 -33.65 36.48 -0.64
CA PHE A 183 -34.60 35.72 0.16
C PHE A 183 -34.11 34.30 0.47
N GLU A 184 -33.54 33.60 -0.52
CA GLU A 184 -32.94 32.28 -0.28
C GLU A 184 -31.65 32.40 0.55
N SER A 185 -30.90 33.48 0.42
CA SER A 185 -29.71 33.72 1.26
C SER A 185 -30.07 33.89 2.74
N VAL A 186 -31.16 34.60 3.04
CA VAL A 186 -31.69 34.72 4.42
C VAL A 186 -32.07 33.34 4.98
N ARG A 187 -32.67 32.47 4.17
CA ARG A 187 -33.00 31.10 4.58
C ARG A 187 -31.76 30.25 4.83
N LEU A 188 -30.76 30.34 3.97
CA LEU A 188 -29.49 29.63 4.10
C LEU A 188 -28.74 30.05 5.39
N LEU A 189 -28.70 31.35 5.68
CA LEU A 189 -28.09 31.87 6.90
C LEU A 189 -28.85 31.42 8.16
N GLU A 190 -30.19 31.37 8.10
CA GLU A 190 -31.01 30.86 9.20
C GLU A 190 -30.80 29.36 9.42
N ALA A 191 -30.75 28.55 8.35
CA ALA A 191 -30.45 27.12 8.43
C ALA A 191 -29.08 26.88 9.10
N THR A 192 -28.06 27.63 8.66
CA THR A 192 -26.69 27.59 9.22
C THR A 192 -26.64 27.88 10.73
N ARG A 193 -27.63 28.58 11.32
CA ARG A 193 -27.70 28.81 12.78
C ARG A 193 -28.13 27.55 13.53
N TRP A 194 -29.07 26.79 12.98
CA TRP A 194 -29.80 25.71 13.64
C TRP A 194 -29.33 24.31 13.27
N ASP A 195 -28.72 24.13 12.11
CA ASP A 195 -28.31 22.82 11.62
C ASP A 195 -27.23 22.18 12.49
N ILE A 196 -27.33 20.85 12.59
CA ILE A 196 -26.40 20.02 13.35
C ILE A 196 -25.28 19.58 12.39
N PRO A 197 -24.01 19.96 12.61
CA PRO A 197 -22.92 19.65 11.69
C PRO A 197 -22.82 18.16 11.33
N SER A 198 -22.99 17.27 12.31
CA SER A 198 -22.95 15.82 12.10
C SER A 198 -24.04 15.30 11.15
N GLU A 199 -25.24 15.90 11.15
CA GLU A 199 -26.33 15.49 10.26
C GLU A 199 -26.05 15.94 8.82
N LEU A 200 -25.51 17.15 8.65
CA LEU A 200 -25.07 17.68 7.35
C LEU A 200 -23.94 16.84 6.76
N GLU A 201 -22.91 16.51 7.54
CA GLU A 201 -21.81 15.65 7.08
C GLU A 201 -22.30 14.27 6.66
N GLU A 202 -23.20 13.65 7.44
CA GLU A 202 -23.73 12.34 7.12
C GLU A 202 -24.57 12.35 5.83
N ALA A 203 -25.42 13.37 5.64
CA ALA A 203 -26.20 13.53 4.43
C ALA A 203 -25.30 13.76 3.20
N ALA A 204 -24.34 14.67 3.29
CA ALA A 204 -23.35 14.94 2.26
C ALA A 204 -22.54 13.66 1.91
N TYR A 205 -22.15 12.89 2.92
CA TYR A 205 -21.40 11.64 2.72
C TYR A 205 -22.25 10.60 1.96
N ARG A 206 -23.54 10.48 2.27
CA ARG A 206 -24.46 9.58 1.55
C ARG A 206 -24.62 9.99 0.09
N PHE A 207 -24.80 11.28 -0.20
CA PHE A 207 -24.91 11.78 -1.57
C PHE A 207 -23.63 11.57 -2.37
N ARG A 208 -22.47 11.89 -1.78
CA ARG A 208 -21.16 11.58 -2.35
C ARG A 208 -21.03 10.09 -2.65
N THR A 209 -21.37 9.23 -1.70
CA THR A 209 -21.22 7.78 -1.85
C THR A 209 -22.04 7.26 -3.04
N ALA A 210 -23.26 7.75 -3.23
CA ALA A 210 -24.09 7.40 -4.38
C ALA A 210 -23.44 7.84 -5.71
N ARG A 211 -22.88 9.05 -5.77
CA ARG A 211 -22.20 9.54 -6.99
C ARG A 211 -20.87 8.84 -7.25
N LEU A 212 -20.12 8.47 -6.22
CA LEU A 212 -18.93 7.64 -6.40
C LEU A 212 -19.30 6.27 -6.99
N GLN A 213 -20.45 5.69 -6.62
CA GLN A 213 -20.96 4.49 -7.29
C GLN A 213 -21.25 4.70 -8.77
N ASP A 214 -21.81 5.86 -9.14
CA ASP A 214 -22.00 6.23 -10.56
C ASP A 214 -20.66 6.39 -11.31
N LEU A 215 -19.58 6.79 -10.63
CA LEU A 215 -18.21 6.82 -11.15
C LEU A 215 -17.51 5.44 -11.13
N GLY A 216 -18.23 4.39 -10.76
CA GLY A 216 -17.71 3.01 -10.74
C GLY A 216 -16.95 2.63 -9.48
N PHE A 217 -17.12 3.34 -8.36
CA PHE A 217 -16.66 2.89 -7.04
C PHE A 217 -17.73 2.02 -6.37
N PRO A 218 -17.52 0.70 -6.25
CA PRO A 218 -18.54 -0.19 -5.71
C PRO A 218 -18.79 0.05 -4.21
N THR A 219 -19.88 -0.51 -3.70
CA THR A 219 -20.13 -0.55 -2.24
C THR A 219 -19.02 -1.32 -1.51
N LEU A 220 -18.85 -1.10 -0.21
CA LEU A 220 -17.83 -1.81 0.58
C LEU A 220 -18.00 -3.33 0.50
N ASP A 221 -19.22 -3.86 0.57
CA ASP A 221 -19.49 -5.30 0.50
C ASP A 221 -19.12 -5.90 -0.86
N GLU A 222 -19.48 -5.23 -1.95
CA GLU A 222 -19.08 -5.60 -3.31
C GLU A 222 -17.56 -5.53 -3.47
N ALA A 223 -16.93 -4.48 -2.95
CA ALA A 223 -15.49 -4.29 -3.01
C ALA A 223 -14.75 -5.39 -2.22
N LEU A 224 -15.21 -5.73 -1.00
CA LEU A 224 -14.63 -6.79 -0.16
C LEU A 224 -14.63 -8.14 -0.87
N SER A 225 -15.65 -8.40 -1.68
CA SER A 225 -15.74 -9.64 -2.45
C SER A 225 -14.58 -9.83 -3.45
N LEU A 226 -13.89 -8.75 -3.86
CA LEU A 226 -12.67 -8.82 -4.69
C LEU A 226 -11.55 -9.61 -4.01
N PHE A 227 -11.46 -9.55 -2.68
CA PHE A 227 -10.49 -10.28 -1.87
C PHE A 227 -11.03 -11.62 -1.35
N SER A 228 -12.03 -12.19 -2.03
CA SER A 228 -12.51 -13.54 -1.70
C SER A 228 -11.48 -14.57 -2.11
N ARG A 229 -11.23 -15.53 -1.21
CA ARG A 229 -10.41 -16.70 -1.55
C ARG A 229 -11.14 -17.56 -2.57
N VAL A 230 -10.41 -17.99 -3.60
CA VAL A 230 -10.87 -18.95 -4.59
C VAL A 230 -9.92 -20.15 -4.62
N ASP A 231 -10.40 -21.31 -5.06
CA ASP A 231 -9.52 -22.45 -5.31
C ASP A 231 -8.74 -22.18 -6.62
N PRO A 232 -7.39 -22.12 -6.55
CA PRO A 232 -6.61 -21.89 -7.75
C PRO A 232 -6.58 -23.07 -8.73
N GLY A 233 -6.94 -24.27 -8.28
CA GLY A 233 -6.80 -25.49 -9.08
C GLY A 233 -5.35 -25.77 -9.50
N PRO A 234 -5.11 -26.83 -10.28
CA PRO A 234 -3.78 -27.08 -10.83
C PRO A 234 -3.46 -26.03 -11.89
N ALA A 235 -2.21 -25.53 -11.88
CA ALA A 235 -1.71 -24.73 -13.00
C ALA A 235 -1.70 -25.60 -14.28
N PRO A 236 -1.99 -25.03 -15.46
CA PRO A 236 -1.76 -25.73 -16.72
C PRO A 236 -0.31 -26.22 -16.81
N ALA A 237 -0.09 -27.29 -17.58
CA ALA A 237 1.27 -27.75 -17.86
C ALA A 237 2.09 -26.56 -18.38
N ARG A 238 3.25 -26.28 -17.74
CA ARG A 238 4.17 -25.26 -18.23
C ARG A 238 4.52 -25.62 -19.66
N GLY A 239 4.29 -24.69 -20.58
CA GLY A 239 4.74 -24.88 -21.96
C GLY A 239 6.25 -25.07 -21.96
N GLU A 240 6.78 -25.84 -22.90
CA GLU A 240 8.22 -25.85 -23.13
C GLU A 240 8.69 -24.39 -23.26
N PRO A 241 9.70 -23.94 -22.49
CA PRO A 241 10.23 -22.62 -22.67
C PRO A 241 10.63 -22.48 -24.13
N ALA A 242 10.07 -21.50 -24.84
CA ALA A 242 10.54 -21.14 -26.17
C ALA A 242 12.08 -21.03 -26.08
N ALA A 243 12.75 -21.87 -26.87
CA ALA A 243 14.15 -22.24 -26.71
C ALA A 243 15.06 -21.12 -26.20
N LEU A 244 15.82 -21.41 -25.13
CA LEU A 244 17.13 -20.83 -24.80
C LEU A 244 17.34 -19.32 -25.05
N ALA A 245 16.34 -18.49 -24.77
CA ALA A 245 16.60 -17.09 -24.43
C ALA A 245 16.62 -17.01 -22.90
N PRO A 246 17.70 -16.53 -22.26
CA PRO A 246 17.60 -16.18 -20.86
C PRO A 246 16.58 -15.04 -20.80
N THR A 247 15.36 -15.30 -20.35
CA THR A 247 14.40 -14.24 -20.02
C THR A 247 14.90 -13.55 -18.75
N GLN A 248 16.00 -12.80 -18.89
CA GLN A 248 16.49 -11.88 -17.86
C GLN A 248 15.56 -10.67 -17.69
N GLY A 249 14.57 -10.52 -18.58
CA GLY A 249 13.52 -9.52 -18.49
C GLY A 249 12.36 -10.00 -17.61
N TRP A 250 11.88 -9.09 -16.77
CA TRP A 250 10.59 -9.22 -16.13
C TRP A 250 9.48 -9.25 -17.21
N VAL A 251 8.55 -10.19 -17.08
CA VAL A 251 7.45 -10.40 -18.04
C VAL A 251 6.21 -9.69 -17.52
N ASP A 252 5.70 -8.74 -18.29
CA ASP A 252 4.45 -8.05 -18.00
C ASP A 252 3.26 -8.83 -18.58
N TYR A 253 2.66 -9.71 -17.76
CA TYR A 253 1.48 -10.47 -18.17
C TYR A 253 0.25 -9.60 -18.41
N LEU A 254 0.15 -8.45 -17.73
CA LEU A 254 -0.95 -7.53 -17.94
C LEU A 254 -0.81 -6.87 -19.32
N GLU A 255 0.37 -6.37 -19.66
CA GLU A 255 0.66 -5.85 -21.01
C GLU A 255 0.42 -6.92 -22.09
N ALA A 256 0.84 -8.16 -21.85
CA ALA A 256 0.61 -9.28 -22.77
C ALA A 256 -0.89 -9.55 -23.00
N ALA A 257 -1.75 -9.32 -21.99
CA ALA A 257 -3.19 -9.48 -22.12
C ALA A 257 -3.84 -8.45 -23.07
N PHE A 258 -3.19 -7.30 -23.31
CA PHE A 258 -3.71 -6.23 -24.18
C PHE A 258 -3.27 -6.33 -25.65
N ARG A 259 -2.25 -7.12 -25.99
CA ARG A 259 -1.52 -7.03 -27.27
C ARG A 259 -2.37 -7.28 -28.53
N ASP A 260 -3.25 -8.27 -28.48
CA ASP A 260 -4.03 -8.75 -29.65
C ASP A 260 -5.55 -8.60 -29.45
N LEU A 261 -5.94 -7.62 -28.63
CA LEU A 261 -7.35 -7.25 -28.44
C LEU A 261 -7.81 -6.31 -29.57
N THR A 262 -9.05 -6.50 -30.00
CA THR A 262 -9.74 -5.49 -30.80
C THR A 262 -10.00 -4.23 -29.97
N VAL A 263 -10.30 -3.11 -30.62
CA VAL A 263 -10.58 -1.83 -29.93
C VAL A 263 -11.69 -1.99 -28.87
N VAL A 264 -12.77 -2.69 -29.21
CA VAL A 264 -13.90 -2.93 -28.29
C VAL A 264 -13.51 -3.84 -27.12
N GLU A 265 -12.72 -4.88 -27.38
CA GLU A 265 -12.24 -5.76 -26.30
C GLU A 265 -11.27 -5.04 -25.36
N GLN A 266 -10.39 -4.19 -25.91
CA GLN A 266 -9.51 -3.36 -25.12
C GLN A 266 -10.31 -2.40 -24.22
N GLU A 267 -11.34 -1.75 -24.75
CA GLU A 267 -12.23 -0.86 -23.98
C GLU A 267 -12.91 -1.61 -22.82
N ASN A 268 -13.51 -2.77 -23.10
CA ASN A 268 -14.14 -3.59 -22.07
C ASN A 268 -13.13 -3.99 -20.98
N LEU A 269 -11.91 -4.35 -21.36
CA LEU A 269 -10.86 -4.74 -20.41
C LEU A 269 -10.35 -3.56 -19.58
N GLU A 270 -10.24 -2.36 -20.17
CA GLU A 270 -9.91 -1.13 -19.46
C GLU A 270 -10.99 -0.75 -18.44
N ASP A 271 -12.27 -0.95 -18.78
CA ASP A 271 -13.38 -0.73 -17.86
C ASP A 271 -13.40 -1.75 -16.72
N GLU A 272 -13.15 -3.04 -17.01
CA GLU A 272 -12.97 -4.06 -15.97
C GLU A 272 -11.78 -3.74 -15.05
N LEU A 273 -10.67 -3.24 -15.62
CA LEU A 273 -9.48 -2.88 -14.86
C LEU A 273 -9.76 -1.71 -13.92
N ARG A 274 -10.51 -0.70 -14.41
CA ARG A 274 -10.98 0.43 -13.58
C ARG A 274 -11.87 -0.06 -12.45
N GLY A 275 -12.80 -0.97 -12.73
CA GLY A 275 -13.67 -1.57 -11.71
C GLY A 275 -12.88 -2.32 -10.62
N VAL A 276 -11.87 -3.10 -11.01
CA VAL A 276 -10.98 -3.78 -10.05
C VAL A 276 -10.13 -2.79 -9.24
N ALA A 277 -9.61 -1.74 -9.87
CA ALA A 277 -8.84 -0.69 -9.19
C ALA A 277 -9.68 0.09 -8.18
N ASN A 278 -10.88 0.52 -8.57
CA ASN A 278 -11.82 1.22 -7.70
C ASN A 278 -12.25 0.35 -6.52
N ALA A 279 -12.55 -0.93 -6.76
CA ALA A 279 -12.85 -1.88 -5.70
C ALA A 279 -11.67 -2.05 -4.71
N ALA A 280 -10.43 -2.08 -5.20
CA ALA A 280 -9.25 -2.14 -4.34
C ALA A 280 -9.11 -0.88 -3.47
N LEU A 281 -9.34 0.32 -4.03
CA LEU A 281 -9.31 1.58 -3.28
C LEU A 281 -10.35 1.61 -2.14
N VAL A 282 -11.59 1.22 -2.45
CA VAL A 282 -12.68 1.15 -1.46
C VAL A 282 -12.30 0.23 -0.29
N VAL A 283 -11.73 -0.95 -0.59
CA VAL A 283 -11.33 -1.92 0.45
C VAL A 283 -10.18 -1.43 1.33
N GLU A 284 -9.25 -0.66 0.76
CA GLU A 284 -8.12 -0.11 1.49
C GLU A 284 -8.49 1.20 2.24
N LEU A 285 -9.76 1.63 2.17
CA LEU A 285 -10.25 2.90 2.73
C LEU A 285 -9.39 4.09 2.27
N ALA A 286 -8.91 3.99 1.03
CA ALA A 286 -8.09 4.98 0.37
C ALA A 286 -8.98 6.06 -0.25
N ASP A 287 -8.54 7.31 -0.17
CA ASP A 287 -9.23 8.39 -0.86
C ASP A 287 -8.92 8.34 -2.37
N PRO A 288 -9.93 8.29 -3.26
CA PRO A 288 -9.70 8.41 -4.70
C PRO A 288 -8.96 9.69 -5.10
N GLY A 289 -9.03 10.73 -4.25
CA GLY A 289 -8.32 11.99 -4.41
C GLY A 289 -6.82 11.93 -4.18
N ASP A 290 -6.30 10.90 -3.52
CA ASP A 290 -4.90 10.78 -3.11
C ASP A 290 -4.06 10.06 -4.18
N PRO A 291 -3.12 10.74 -4.86
CA PRO A 291 -2.29 10.13 -5.91
C PRO A 291 -1.38 9.02 -5.40
N GLU A 292 -0.94 9.08 -4.14
CA GLU A 292 -0.10 8.03 -3.55
C GLU A 292 -0.93 6.79 -3.24
N ALA A 293 -2.13 6.97 -2.69
CA ALA A 293 -3.05 5.86 -2.47
C ALA A 293 -3.48 5.19 -3.79
N MET A 294 -3.76 5.98 -4.83
CA MET A 294 -4.04 5.51 -6.19
C MET A 294 -2.89 4.67 -6.75
N ARG A 295 -1.65 5.14 -6.60
CA ARG A 295 -0.45 4.41 -7.05
C ARG A 295 -0.27 3.09 -6.31
N SER A 296 -0.39 3.12 -4.98
CA SER A 296 -0.25 1.93 -4.13
C SER A 296 -1.32 0.87 -4.45
N ALA A 297 -2.58 1.28 -4.62
CA ALA A 297 -3.66 0.39 -5.02
C ALA A 297 -3.43 -0.18 -6.44
N GLY A 298 -3.00 0.66 -7.39
CA GLY A 298 -2.66 0.23 -8.74
C GLY A 298 -1.53 -0.80 -8.78
N GLU A 299 -0.46 -0.61 -7.99
CA GLU A 299 0.62 -1.58 -7.86
C GLU A 299 0.15 -2.92 -7.29
N MET A 300 -0.72 -2.88 -6.28
CA MET A 300 -1.33 -4.08 -5.69
C MET A 300 -2.17 -4.84 -6.73
N VAL A 301 -3.08 -4.13 -7.41
CA VAL A 301 -3.97 -4.70 -8.43
C VAL A 301 -3.17 -5.34 -9.53
N ARG A 302 -2.18 -4.61 -10.04
CA ARG A 302 -1.27 -5.10 -11.06
C ARG A 302 -0.50 -6.34 -10.60
N GLY A 303 -0.05 -6.36 -9.35
CA GLY A 303 0.62 -7.52 -8.75
C GLY A 303 -0.28 -8.77 -8.75
N TYR A 304 -1.50 -8.68 -8.22
CA TYR A 304 -2.41 -9.81 -8.17
C TYR A 304 -2.91 -10.25 -9.55
N LEU A 305 -3.20 -9.31 -10.46
CA LEU A 305 -3.54 -9.65 -11.85
C LEU A 305 -2.39 -10.38 -12.55
N SER A 306 -1.16 -9.91 -12.38
CA SER A 306 0.02 -10.56 -12.97
C SER A 306 0.19 -11.99 -12.47
N LEU A 307 0.02 -12.23 -11.15
CA LEU A 307 0.07 -13.57 -10.57
C LEU A 307 -1.06 -14.48 -11.09
N GLY A 308 -2.28 -13.94 -11.19
CA GLY A 308 -3.42 -14.69 -11.71
C GLY A 308 -3.24 -15.09 -13.17
N LEU A 309 -2.77 -14.17 -14.01
CA LEU A 309 -2.47 -14.43 -15.41
C LEU A 309 -1.31 -15.41 -15.58
N GLU A 310 -0.22 -15.26 -14.81
CA GLU A 310 0.91 -16.20 -14.85
C GLU A 310 0.47 -17.62 -14.47
N HIS A 311 -0.41 -17.76 -13.47
CA HIS A 311 -1.02 -19.04 -13.09
C HIS A 311 -1.85 -19.64 -14.21
N MET A 312 -2.82 -18.87 -14.72
CA MET A 312 -3.83 -19.35 -15.66
C MET A 312 -3.27 -19.62 -17.06
N THR A 313 -2.17 -18.96 -17.42
CA THR A 313 -1.49 -19.20 -18.69
C THR A 313 -0.46 -20.34 -18.63
N GLY A 314 -0.14 -20.86 -17.44
CA GLY A 314 0.98 -21.80 -17.27
C GLY A 314 2.33 -21.15 -17.59
N ALA A 315 2.49 -19.87 -17.20
CA ALA A 315 3.62 -19.01 -17.49
C ALA A 315 3.87 -18.73 -18.99
N GLN A 316 2.85 -18.79 -19.84
CA GLN A 316 2.94 -18.50 -21.28
C GLN A 316 2.24 -17.17 -21.64
N PRO A 317 2.98 -16.07 -21.84
CA PRO A 317 2.37 -14.74 -22.02
C PRO A 317 1.45 -14.63 -23.25
N SER A 318 1.72 -15.40 -24.30
CA SER A 318 0.90 -15.44 -25.52
C SER A 318 -0.55 -15.88 -25.26
N ARG A 319 -0.81 -16.60 -24.16
CA ARG A 319 -2.16 -17.08 -23.80
C ARG A 319 -2.94 -16.06 -22.96
N ALA A 320 -2.33 -14.96 -22.54
CA ALA A 320 -2.96 -13.99 -21.65
C ALA A 320 -4.21 -13.36 -22.28
N VAL A 321 -4.19 -13.11 -23.60
CA VAL A 321 -5.31 -12.56 -24.37
C VAL A 321 -6.52 -13.50 -24.34
N GLU A 322 -6.31 -14.81 -24.49
CA GLU A 322 -7.39 -15.81 -24.40
C GLU A 322 -7.98 -15.86 -22.98
N VAL A 323 -7.13 -15.78 -21.95
CA VAL A 323 -7.57 -15.80 -20.55
C VAL A 323 -8.49 -14.62 -20.23
N VAL A 324 -8.16 -13.39 -20.66
CA VAL A 324 -9.00 -12.22 -20.39
C VAL A 324 -10.29 -12.19 -21.23
N ARG A 325 -10.34 -12.91 -22.37
CA ARG A 325 -11.58 -13.10 -23.14
C ARG A 325 -12.57 -14.04 -22.45
N GLU A 326 -12.06 -15.04 -21.74
CA GLU A 326 -12.87 -16.09 -21.11
C GLU A 326 -13.14 -15.85 -19.63
N THR A 327 -12.30 -15.03 -18.97
CA THR A 327 -12.33 -14.84 -17.53
C THR A 327 -12.30 -13.35 -17.15
N PRO A 328 -13.29 -12.87 -16.37
CA PRO A 328 -13.29 -11.49 -15.88
C PRO A 328 -12.08 -11.18 -15.00
N LEU A 329 -11.55 -9.95 -15.07
CA LEU A 329 -10.38 -9.51 -14.30
C LEU A 329 -10.56 -9.68 -12.80
N ARG A 330 -11.78 -9.53 -12.28
CA ARG A 330 -12.11 -9.81 -10.87
C ARG A 330 -11.73 -11.23 -10.47
N ARG A 331 -12.01 -12.23 -11.31
CA ARG A 331 -11.68 -13.63 -11.02
C ARG A 331 -10.18 -13.89 -11.14
N ILE A 332 -9.51 -13.25 -12.09
CA ILE A 332 -8.05 -13.31 -12.26
C ILE A 332 -7.34 -12.67 -11.06
N PHE A 333 -7.85 -11.54 -10.56
CA PHE A 333 -7.35 -10.91 -9.34
C PHE A 333 -7.51 -11.85 -8.14
N GLN A 334 -8.70 -12.42 -7.93
CA GLN A 334 -8.98 -13.36 -6.83
C GLN A 334 -8.04 -14.57 -6.88
N MET A 335 -7.73 -15.08 -8.08
CA MET A 335 -6.77 -16.14 -8.33
C MET A 335 -5.39 -15.75 -7.79
N GLY A 336 -4.84 -14.62 -8.25
CA GLY A 336 -3.55 -14.12 -7.81
C GLY A 336 -3.48 -13.86 -6.30
N PHE A 337 -4.52 -13.26 -5.73
CA PHE A 337 -4.63 -13.06 -4.28
C PHE A 337 -4.62 -14.38 -3.51
N SER A 338 -5.35 -15.39 -4.00
CA SER A 338 -5.46 -16.71 -3.36
C SER A 338 -4.13 -17.47 -3.32
N LEU A 339 -3.27 -17.29 -4.33
CA LEU A 339 -1.91 -17.84 -4.32
C LEU A 339 -1.08 -17.25 -3.18
N THR A 340 -1.18 -15.95 -2.92
CA THR A 340 -0.49 -15.31 -1.79
C THR A 340 -1.07 -15.76 -0.43
N LEU A 341 -2.39 -15.97 -0.36
CA LEU A 341 -3.05 -16.49 0.84
C LEU A 341 -2.59 -17.90 1.20
N ALA A 342 -2.25 -18.74 0.22
CA ALA A 342 -1.73 -20.08 0.49
C ALA A 342 -0.44 -20.03 1.33
N LEU A 343 0.46 -19.10 1.02
CA LEU A 343 1.68 -18.86 1.80
C LEU A 343 1.36 -18.28 3.18
N LYS A 344 0.43 -17.31 3.27
CA LYS A 344 -0.04 -16.76 4.55
C LYS A 344 -0.58 -17.85 5.47
N PHE A 345 -1.44 -18.74 4.97
CA PHE A 345 -2.00 -19.81 5.80
C PHE A 345 -0.94 -20.79 6.28
N ARG A 346 0.09 -21.07 5.48
CA ARG A 346 1.24 -21.87 5.94
C ARG A 346 2.01 -21.14 7.04
N ALA A 347 2.31 -19.85 6.87
CA ALA A 347 2.98 -19.03 7.88
C ALA A 347 2.16 -18.90 9.19
N ASP A 348 0.84 -18.71 9.09
CA ASP A 348 -0.07 -18.65 10.25
C ASP A 348 -0.19 -20.02 10.94
N ARG A 349 -0.10 -21.13 10.21
CA ARG A 349 -0.01 -22.48 10.82
C ARG A 349 1.33 -22.68 11.52
N LEU A 350 2.43 -22.20 10.95
CA LEU A 350 3.75 -22.26 11.58
C LEU A 350 3.76 -21.47 12.90
N ALA A 351 3.16 -20.28 12.92
CA ALA A 351 3.03 -19.45 14.13
C ALA A 351 2.35 -20.16 15.30
N LYS A 352 1.43 -21.10 14.99
CA LYS A 352 0.68 -21.86 15.99
C LYS A 352 1.42 -23.12 16.47
N LYS A 353 2.55 -23.48 15.88
CA LYS A 353 3.33 -24.65 16.32
C LYS A 353 4.04 -24.34 17.65
N PRO A 354 3.99 -25.24 18.64
CA PRO A 354 4.82 -25.12 19.83
C PRO A 354 6.30 -25.01 19.47
N GLY A 355 7.04 -24.12 20.12
CA GLY A 355 8.47 -23.91 19.84
C GLY A 355 8.77 -23.07 18.59
N ALA A 356 7.75 -22.56 17.87
CA ALA A 356 7.98 -21.61 16.78
C ALA A 356 8.40 -20.22 17.27
N GLN A 357 7.99 -19.86 18.49
CA GLN A 357 8.26 -18.56 19.11
C GLN A 357 8.59 -18.71 20.60
N VAL A 358 9.42 -17.81 21.12
CA VAL A 358 9.67 -17.59 22.54
C VAL A 358 9.31 -16.14 22.85
N ASP A 359 8.40 -15.93 23.80
CA ASP A 359 7.91 -14.60 24.20
C ASP A 359 7.45 -13.74 23.01
N GLY A 360 6.80 -14.37 22.03
CA GLY A 360 6.30 -13.72 20.81
C GLY A 360 7.35 -13.49 19.70
N THR A 361 8.63 -13.77 19.98
CA THR A 361 9.73 -13.65 19.00
C THR A 361 9.96 -14.97 18.27
N TRP A 362 10.12 -14.93 16.95
CA TRP A 362 10.35 -16.13 16.15
C TRP A 362 11.69 -16.81 16.43
N LEU A 363 11.68 -18.13 16.55
CA LEU A 363 12.88 -18.97 16.54
C LEU A 363 13.26 -19.33 15.10
N VAL A 364 13.49 -18.29 14.28
CA VAL A 364 14.06 -18.41 12.94
C VAL A 364 15.00 -17.23 12.70
N PHE A 365 15.92 -17.37 11.76
CA PHE A 365 16.91 -16.37 11.39
C PHE A 365 16.22 -15.12 10.81
N PRO A 366 16.89 -13.94 10.85
CA PRO A 366 16.26 -12.67 10.49
C PRO A 366 15.62 -12.60 9.09
N GLU A 367 16.23 -13.24 8.07
CA GLU A 367 15.67 -13.27 6.70
C GLU A 367 14.33 -14.01 6.67
N GLU A 368 14.26 -15.19 7.30
CA GLU A 368 13.04 -15.99 7.42
C GLU A 368 12.00 -15.29 8.31
N ALA A 369 12.41 -14.64 9.39
CA ALA A 369 11.51 -13.93 10.29
C ALA A 369 10.80 -12.75 9.58
N ALA A 370 11.56 -11.98 8.79
CA ALA A 370 11.01 -10.89 7.97
C ALA A 370 10.03 -11.42 6.92
N ALA A 371 10.34 -12.57 6.29
CA ALA A 371 9.44 -13.22 5.34
C ALA A 371 8.13 -13.68 5.99
N LEU A 372 8.21 -14.30 7.18
CA LEU A 372 7.03 -14.70 7.95
C LEU A 372 6.17 -13.49 8.34
N GLN A 373 6.79 -12.40 8.79
CA GLN A 373 6.07 -11.17 9.12
C GLN A 373 5.34 -10.59 7.90
N ALA A 374 6.04 -10.46 6.77
CA ALA A 374 5.47 -9.94 5.52
C ALA A 374 4.31 -10.81 4.98
N LEU A 375 4.44 -12.14 5.04
CA LEU A 375 3.39 -13.07 4.61
C LEU A 375 2.16 -13.02 5.52
N ARG A 376 2.33 -12.70 6.80
CA ARG A 376 1.24 -12.70 7.79
C ARG A 376 0.42 -11.41 7.81
N LEU A 377 0.79 -10.37 7.07
CA LEU A 377 -0.01 -9.16 6.88
C LEU A 377 -1.43 -9.46 6.35
N LYS A 378 -2.37 -8.52 6.54
CA LYS A 378 -3.76 -8.62 6.03
C LYS A 378 -3.80 -8.87 4.52
N ARG A 379 -2.88 -8.22 3.80
CA ARG A 379 -2.54 -8.50 2.40
C ARG A 379 -1.13 -9.09 2.39
N PRO A 380 -0.95 -10.37 2.05
CA PRO A 380 0.39 -10.97 2.09
C PRO A 380 1.33 -10.24 1.13
N ARG A 381 2.52 -9.90 1.60
CA ARG A 381 3.58 -9.22 0.86
C ARG A 381 4.89 -10.01 0.92
N ARG A 382 5.87 -9.63 0.10
CA ARG A 382 7.22 -10.18 0.20
C ARG A 382 8.14 -9.26 0.97
N ALA A 383 8.99 -9.84 1.81
CA ALA A 383 10.09 -9.12 2.44
C ALA A 383 11.17 -8.79 1.40
N LEU A 384 11.87 -7.67 1.61
CA LEU A 384 13.08 -7.32 0.90
C LEU A 384 14.30 -7.82 1.71
N ARG A 385 15.40 -8.10 1.01
CA ARG A 385 16.67 -8.50 1.67
C ARG A 385 17.42 -7.35 2.33
N VAL A 386 16.87 -6.14 2.26
CA VAL A 386 17.42 -4.95 2.89
C VAL A 386 16.83 -4.86 4.30
N PRO A 387 17.66 -4.87 5.37
CA PRO A 387 17.17 -4.72 6.74
C PRO A 387 16.33 -3.45 6.91
N GLY A 388 15.17 -3.59 7.56
CA GLY A 388 14.24 -2.48 7.82
C GLY A 388 13.44 -1.99 6.61
N ALA A 389 13.66 -2.55 5.41
CA ALA A 389 12.89 -2.15 4.24
C ALA A 389 11.45 -2.67 4.30
N GLU A 390 10.50 -1.84 3.86
CA GLU A 390 9.09 -2.19 3.88
C GLU A 390 8.76 -3.36 2.94
N PRO A 391 7.86 -4.27 3.34
CA PRO A 391 7.38 -5.33 2.46
C PRO A 391 6.65 -4.77 1.23
N VAL A 392 6.93 -5.37 0.07
CA VAL A 392 6.36 -4.96 -1.22
C VAL A 392 5.39 -6.00 -1.76
N PRO A 393 4.44 -5.61 -2.64
CA PRO A 393 3.55 -6.56 -3.31
C PRO A 393 4.30 -7.61 -4.13
N PHE A 394 3.71 -8.78 -4.26
CA PHE A 394 4.17 -9.81 -5.19
C PHE A 394 3.81 -9.44 -6.64
N ARG A 395 4.73 -9.69 -7.57
CA ARG A 395 4.58 -9.36 -9.00
C ARG A 395 4.80 -10.55 -9.93
N SER A 396 5.33 -11.67 -9.44
CA SER A 396 5.58 -12.88 -10.25
C SER A 396 5.68 -14.16 -9.42
N PHE A 397 5.60 -15.32 -10.09
CA PHE A 397 5.79 -16.63 -9.49
C PHE A 397 7.22 -16.85 -9.01
N ARG A 398 8.21 -16.21 -9.64
CA ARG A 398 9.60 -16.24 -9.15
C ARG A 398 9.68 -15.68 -7.73
N GLU A 399 8.97 -14.58 -7.46
CA GLU A 399 8.93 -13.95 -6.14
C GLU A 399 8.12 -14.78 -5.14
N LEU A 400 7.01 -15.39 -5.58
CA LEU A 400 6.27 -16.36 -4.76
C LEU A 400 7.14 -17.55 -4.38
N GLY A 401 7.82 -18.16 -5.35
CA GLY A 401 8.72 -19.29 -5.13
C GLY A 401 9.90 -18.95 -4.22
N ALA A 402 10.44 -17.73 -4.32
CA ALA A 402 11.47 -17.26 -3.39
C ALA A 402 10.94 -17.14 -1.94
N SER A 403 9.72 -16.65 -1.76
CA SER A 403 9.08 -16.57 -0.44
C SER A 403 8.65 -17.94 0.09
N GLU A 404 8.26 -18.85 -0.79
CA GLU A 404 8.00 -20.24 -0.44
C GLU A 404 9.28 -20.95 0.03
N ALA A 405 10.40 -20.74 -0.65
CA ALA A 405 11.69 -21.29 -0.23
C ALA A 405 12.13 -20.75 1.14
N LEU A 406 11.88 -19.46 1.43
CA LEU A 406 12.07 -18.87 2.76
C LEU A 406 11.17 -19.51 3.81
N LEU A 407 9.91 -19.76 3.46
CA LEU A 407 8.94 -20.39 4.36
C LEU A 407 9.31 -21.86 4.67
N VAL A 408 9.79 -22.61 3.67
CA VAL A 408 10.30 -23.98 3.87
C VAL A 408 11.53 -23.97 4.80
N ARG A 409 12.45 -23.00 4.61
CA ARG A 409 13.58 -22.81 5.55
C ARG A 409 13.08 -22.51 6.95
N ALA A 410 12.13 -21.58 7.10
CA ALA A 410 11.53 -21.25 8.40
C ALA A 410 10.89 -22.48 9.08
N GLU A 411 10.15 -23.30 8.33
CA GLU A 411 9.56 -24.55 8.82
C GLU A 411 10.64 -25.53 9.32
N ALA A 412 11.76 -25.65 8.61
CA ALA A 412 12.89 -26.49 9.01
C ALA A 412 13.65 -25.91 10.22
N GLN A 413 13.82 -24.59 10.31
CA GLN A 413 14.46 -23.92 11.45
C GLN A 413 13.67 -24.09 12.74
N VAL A 414 12.34 -23.98 12.68
CA VAL A 414 11.49 -24.24 13.85
C VAL A 414 11.67 -25.68 14.34
N ALA A 415 11.69 -26.67 13.43
CA ALA A 415 11.94 -28.06 13.80
C ALA A 415 13.35 -28.27 14.38
N LEU A 416 14.35 -27.60 13.82
CA LEU A 416 15.72 -27.60 14.33
C LEU A 416 15.81 -27.03 15.75
N PHE A 417 15.27 -25.83 16.00
CA PHE A 417 15.31 -25.23 17.33
C PHE A 417 14.51 -26.03 18.35
N GLN A 418 13.40 -26.64 17.95
CA GLN A 418 12.66 -27.55 18.82
C GLN A 418 13.52 -28.77 19.24
N GLY A 419 14.33 -29.31 18.34
CA GLY A 419 15.27 -30.39 18.65
C GLY A 419 16.41 -29.95 19.59
N LEU A 420 16.95 -28.74 19.38
CA LEU A 420 18.08 -28.23 20.16
C LEU A 420 17.70 -27.66 21.53
N LEU A 421 16.51 -27.07 21.65
CA LEU A 421 16.07 -26.35 22.84
C LEU A 421 15.03 -27.13 23.67
N GLY A 422 14.37 -28.12 23.07
CA GLY A 422 13.28 -28.86 23.69
C GLY A 422 11.91 -28.20 23.49
N ASP A 423 11.02 -28.43 24.45
CA ASP A 423 9.68 -27.81 24.43
C ASP A 423 9.72 -26.30 24.73
N ALA A 424 8.56 -25.64 24.68
CA ALA A 424 8.48 -24.18 24.89
C ALA A 424 9.00 -23.73 26.27
N SER A 425 8.84 -24.55 27.31
CA SER A 425 9.33 -24.25 28.65
C SER A 425 10.84 -24.35 28.71
N ALA A 426 11.40 -25.43 28.16
CA ALA A 426 12.84 -25.63 28.05
C ALA A 426 13.50 -24.54 27.21
N ALA A 427 12.90 -24.16 26.08
CA ALA A 427 13.39 -23.07 25.24
C ALA A 427 13.43 -21.73 26.00
N HIS A 428 12.38 -21.39 26.75
CA HIS A 428 12.36 -20.18 27.58
C HIS A 428 13.47 -20.20 28.65
N GLN A 429 13.68 -21.35 29.32
CA GLN A 429 14.76 -21.50 30.31
C GLN A 429 16.15 -21.38 29.67
N VAL A 430 16.34 -21.89 28.45
CA VAL A 430 17.59 -21.75 27.72
C VAL A 430 17.86 -20.30 27.36
N VAL A 431 16.87 -19.58 26.82
CA VAL A 431 17.00 -18.15 26.51
C VAL A 431 17.31 -17.33 27.76
N ALA A 432 16.68 -17.65 28.91
CA ALA A 432 16.94 -16.98 30.18
C ALA A 432 18.41 -17.04 30.63
N ARG A 433 19.18 -18.06 30.22
CA ARG A 433 20.63 -18.17 30.51
C ARG A 433 21.46 -17.06 29.88
N PHE A 434 20.95 -16.39 28.85
CA PHE A 434 21.64 -15.30 28.17
C PHE A 434 21.45 -13.94 28.88
N GLY A 435 20.52 -13.85 29.85
CA GLY A 435 20.29 -12.63 30.61
C GLY A 435 19.63 -11.48 29.85
N VAL A 436 19.16 -11.73 28.62
CA VAL A 436 18.48 -10.76 27.74
C VAL A 436 17.24 -11.41 27.10
N PRO A 437 16.20 -10.63 26.75
CA PRO A 437 15.01 -11.18 26.11
C PRO A 437 15.31 -11.69 24.68
N MET A 438 14.48 -12.61 24.17
CA MET A 438 14.66 -13.22 22.85
C MET A 438 14.70 -12.18 21.70
N GLU A 439 13.95 -11.08 21.82
CA GLU A 439 13.97 -9.97 20.87
C GLU A 439 15.36 -9.32 20.76
N VAL A 440 16.04 -9.15 21.90
CA VAL A 440 17.40 -8.58 21.98
C VAL A 440 18.44 -9.62 21.66
N LEU A 441 18.22 -10.91 21.94
CA LEU A 441 19.16 -11.98 21.62
C LEU A 441 19.16 -12.31 20.13
N GLY A 442 17.99 -12.51 19.51
CA GLY A 442 17.88 -13.00 18.14
C GLY A 442 18.22 -14.49 17.99
N ALA A 443 17.55 -15.16 17.06
CA ALA A 443 17.74 -16.60 16.83
C ALA A 443 19.14 -16.92 16.25
N ASP A 444 19.70 -16.01 15.46
CA ASP A 444 21.02 -16.12 14.86
C ASP A 444 22.14 -16.15 15.92
N ARG A 445 22.09 -15.27 16.94
CA ARG A 445 23.07 -15.26 18.03
C ARG A 445 22.87 -16.39 19.03
N LEU A 446 21.62 -16.75 19.33
CA LEU A 446 21.31 -17.96 20.10
C LEU A 446 21.94 -19.19 19.43
N PHE A 447 21.79 -19.29 18.11
CA PHE A 447 22.39 -20.38 17.34
C PHE A 447 23.92 -20.28 17.28
N ALA A 448 24.49 -19.07 17.14
CA ALA A 448 25.94 -18.87 17.19
C ALA A 448 26.57 -19.37 18.51
N ALA A 449 25.95 -19.05 19.64
CA ALA A 449 26.36 -19.58 20.94
C ALA A 449 26.18 -21.11 21.01
N THR A 450 25.10 -21.64 20.45
CA THR A 450 24.86 -23.09 20.38
C THR A 450 25.96 -23.82 19.60
N VAL A 451 26.36 -23.29 18.43
CA VAL A 451 27.46 -23.82 17.62
C VAL A 451 28.80 -23.71 18.35
N ALA A 452 29.09 -22.57 18.98
CA ALA A 452 30.32 -22.37 19.74
C ALA A 452 30.44 -23.37 20.90
N MET A 453 29.37 -23.56 21.67
CA MET A 453 29.33 -24.53 22.76
C MET A 453 29.44 -25.97 22.26
N ALA A 454 28.84 -26.29 21.11
CA ALA A 454 29.00 -27.60 20.47
C ALA A 454 30.45 -27.87 20.05
N VAL A 455 31.17 -26.89 19.51
CA VAL A 455 32.61 -27.01 19.18
C VAL A 455 33.47 -27.19 20.44
N LEU A 456 33.12 -26.49 21.53
CA LEU A 456 33.83 -26.53 22.81
C LEU A 456 33.60 -27.83 23.60
N GLU A 457 32.37 -28.32 23.64
CA GLU A 457 31.96 -29.40 24.55
C GLU A 457 31.59 -30.70 23.85
N GLY A 458 31.31 -30.68 22.54
CA GLY A 458 30.86 -31.86 21.80
C GLY A 458 29.44 -32.33 22.16
N GLN A 459 28.62 -31.44 22.73
CA GLN A 459 27.24 -31.72 23.14
C GLN A 459 26.35 -30.48 22.93
N VAL A 460 25.04 -30.69 22.87
CA VAL A 460 24.04 -29.61 22.80
C VAL A 460 23.90 -28.97 24.18
N ASN A 461 24.45 -27.77 24.35
CA ASN A 461 24.32 -26.99 25.59
C ASN A 461 24.30 -25.48 25.29
N PRO A 462 23.17 -24.93 24.80
CA PRO A 462 23.10 -23.52 24.47
C PRO A 462 23.20 -22.65 25.72
N ARG A 463 24.20 -21.79 25.74
CA ARG A 463 24.47 -20.76 26.76
C ARG A 463 25.51 -19.77 26.23
N PRO A 464 25.64 -18.57 26.83
CA PRO A 464 26.75 -17.68 26.52
C PRO A 464 28.11 -18.38 26.65
N VAL A 465 29.05 -18.03 25.78
CA VAL A 465 30.40 -18.60 25.83
C VAL A 465 31.11 -18.12 27.11
N PRO A 466 31.65 -19.03 27.94
CA PRO A 466 32.36 -18.62 29.16
C PRO A 466 33.59 -17.77 28.83
N GLN A 467 33.80 -16.66 29.54
CA GLN A 467 34.91 -15.73 29.27
C GLN A 467 36.27 -16.43 29.25
N GLY A 468 36.49 -17.39 30.15
CA GLY A 468 37.72 -18.18 30.25
C GLY A 468 37.95 -19.20 29.13
N ARG A 469 37.00 -19.39 28.21
CA ARG A 469 37.09 -20.37 27.11
C ARG A 469 37.07 -19.73 25.72
N THR A 470 37.10 -18.40 25.64
CA THR A 470 37.07 -17.63 24.38
C THR A 470 38.29 -17.93 23.50
N VAL A 471 39.49 -17.96 24.08
CA VAL A 471 40.74 -18.34 23.39
C VAL A 471 40.67 -19.77 22.87
N GLU A 472 40.27 -20.73 23.74
CA GLU A 472 40.11 -22.14 23.37
C GLU A 472 39.13 -22.31 22.20
N LEU A 473 38.02 -21.57 22.21
CA LEU A 473 37.05 -21.57 21.13
C LEU A 473 37.69 -21.10 19.82
N CYS A 474 38.34 -19.94 19.83
CA CYS A 474 38.95 -19.39 18.63
C CYS A 474 40.08 -20.25 18.07
N GLU A 475 40.88 -20.90 18.92
CA GLU A 475 41.88 -21.90 18.49
C GLU A 475 41.26 -23.12 17.81
N ARG A 476 40.04 -23.51 18.20
CA ARG A 476 39.29 -24.61 17.57
C ARG A 476 38.56 -24.17 16.31
N LEU A 477 38.16 -22.91 16.21
CA LEU A 477 37.44 -22.37 15.05
C LEU A 477 38.38 -22.00 13.90
N PHE A 478 39.48 -21.31 14.20
CA PHE A 478 40.27 -20.60 13.20
C PHE A 478 41.69 -21.16 13.04
N GLU A 479 42.22 -20.99 11.83
CA GLU A 479 43.61 -21.26 11.48
C GLU A 479 44.10 -20.29 10.39
N GLY A 480 45.40 -20.31 10.14
CA GLY A 480 46.03 -19.44 9.14
C GLY A 480 46.43 -18.06 9.68
N PRO A 481 47.02 -17.21 8.82
CA PRO A 481 47.47 -15.88 9.20
C PRO A 481 46.30 -14.89 9.30
N ALA A 482 46.45 -13.83 10.10
CA ALA A 482 45.41 -12.81 10.31
C ALA A 482 44.90 -12.13 9.02
N GLN A 483 45.74 -12.07 7.97
CA GLN A 483 45.37 -11.49 6.67
C GLN A 483 44.52 -12.44 5.81
N ALA A 484 44.48 -13.73 6.14
CA ALA A 484 43.70 -14.73 5.42
C ALA A 484 43.22 -15.83 6.38
N PRO A 485 42.38 -15.49 7.38
CA PRO A 485 41.84 -16.45 8.33
C PRO A 485 41.02 -17.51 7.61
N ARG A 486 41.15 -18.77 8.05
CA ARG A 486 40.37 -19.91 7.56
C ARG A 486 39.68 -20.60 8.71
N LEU A 487 38.55 -21.24 8.42
CA LEU A 487 37.91 -22.17 9.36
C LEU A 487 38.66 -23.51 9.35
N ARG A 488 38.84 -24.08 10.53
CA ARG A 488 39.32 -25.47 10.67
C ARG A 488 38.22 -26.44 10.24
N SER A 489 38.55 -27.46 9.45
CA SER A 489 37.60 -28.53 9.09
C SER A 489 37.01 -29.22 10.32
N SER A 490 37.85 -29.43 11.35
CA SER A 490 37.45 -30.03 12.62
C SER A 490 36.39 -29.22 13.39
N ALA A 491 36.24 -27.92 13.13
CA ALA A 491 35.20 -27.10 13.75
C ALA A 491 33.81 -27.51 13.26
N THR A 492 33.65 -27.60 11.94
CA THR A 492 32.40 -28.05 11.31
C THR A 492 32.06 -29.47 11.71
N GLU A 493 33.03 -30.39 11.67
CA GLU A 493 32.82 -31.80 12.06
C GLU A 493 32.37 -31.91 13.51
N ARG A 494 33.00 -31.19 14.44
CA ARG A 494 32.62 -31.19 15.86
C ARG A 494 31.23 -30.61 16.10
N ALA A 495 30.92 -29.49 15.46
CA ALA A 495 29.60 -28.87 15.58
C ALA A 495 28.51 -29.83 15.09
N LEU A 496 28.67 -30.42 13.90
CA LEU A 496 27.67 -31.33 13.35
C LEU A 496 27.54 -32.63 14.14
N ALA A 497 28.66 -33.24 14.58
CA ALA A 497 28.62 -34.46 15.39
C ALA A 497 27.86 -34.25 16.72
N ALA A 498 27.91 -33.05 17.29
CA ALA A 498 27.22 -32.70 18.52
C ALA A 498 25.73 -32.36 18.29
N LEU A 499 25.41 -31.63 17.22
CA LEU A 499 24.06 -31.07 16.98
C LEU A 499 23.14 -32.02 16.20
N GLU A 500 23.67 -32.79 15.23
CA GLU A 500 22.87 -33.66 14.35
C GLU A 500 22.01 -34.69 15.10
N PRO A 501 22.47 -35.34 16.19
CA PRO A 501 21.67 -36.31 16.93
C PRO A 501 20.39 -35.74 17.56
N ALA A 502 20.37 -34.43 17.82
CA ALA A 502 19.23 -33.76 18.46
C ALA A 502 18.18 -33.26 17.47
N VAL A 503 18.43 -33.32 16.16
CA VAL A 503 17.52 -32.81 15.12
C VAL A 503 16.91 -33.94 14.29
N THR A 504 15.67 -33.74 13.81
CA THR A 504 15.01 -34.70 12.94
C THR A 504 15.67 -34.76 11.56
N ALA A 505 15.49 -35.86 10.82
CA ALA A 505 16.10 -36.06 9.51
C ALA A 505 15.74 -34.95 8.51
N GLU A 506 14.50 -34.44 8.59
CA GLU A 506 13.98 -33.38 7.72
C GLU A 506 14.66 -32.02 7.97
N ALA A 507 15.13 -31.78 9.19
CA ALA A 507 15.78 -30.52 9.59
C ALA A 507 17.30 -30.51 9.36
N ARG A 508 17.93 -31.67 9.08
CA ARG A 508 19.39 -31.78 8.90
C ARG A 508 19.97 -30.94 7.76
N PRO A 509 19.34 -30.85 6.57
CA PRO A 509 19.85 -29.98 5.51
C PRO A 509 19.95 -28.52 5.95
N GLU A 510 18.97 -28.04 6.72
CA GLU A 510 18.96 -26.69 7.26
C GLU A 510 19.97 -26.53 8.40
N LEU A 511 20.17 -27.54 9.24
CA LEU A 511 21.25 -27.56 10.23
C LEU A 511 22.61 -27.37 9.56
N TYR A 512 22.91 -28.13 8.50
CA TYR A 512 24.18 -28.03 7.79
C TYR A 512 24.40 -26.65 7.20
N ARG A 513 23.35 -26.07 6.60
CA ARG A 513 23.38 -24.72 6.06
C ARG A 513 23.65 -23.69 7.16
N LEU A 514 22.90 -23.74 8.26
CA LEU A 514 23.02 -22.78 9.36
C LEU A 514 24.36 -22.87 10.07
N VAL A 515 24.90 -24.08 10.30
CA VAL A 515 26.25 -24.25 10.86
C VAL A 515 27.29 -23.63 9.93
N GLY A 516 27.21 -23.88 8.62
CA GLY A 516 28.11 -23.27 7.64
C GLY A 516 28.04 -21.74 7.63
N VAL A 517 26.82 -21.18 7.53
CA VAL A 517 26.60 -19.71 7.56
C VAL A 517 27.10 -19.09 8.86
N THR A 518 26.85 -19.74 9.99
CA THR A 518 27.25 -19.24 11.31
C THR A 518 28.77 -19.24 11.47
N LEU A 519 29.44 -20.34 11.11
CA LEU A 519 30.90 -20.44 11.20
C LEU A 519 31.59 -19.44 10.25
N GLU A 520 31.08 -19.26 9.03
CA GLU A 520 31.61 -18.26 8.11
C GLU A 520 31.42 -16.83 8.64
N ARG A 521 30.26 -16.52 9.22
CA ARG A 521 30.04 -15.23 9.87
C ARG A 521 31.01 -14.99 11.02
N LEU A 522 31.23 -16.00 11.88
CA LEU A 522 32.23 -15.91 12.94
C LEU A 522 33.65 -15.73 12.36
N ARG A 523 33.98 -16.37 11.22
CA ARG A 523 35.26 -16.16 10.54
C ARG A 523 35.42 -14.71 10.07
N GLU A 524 34.40 -14.15 9.45
CA GLU A 524 34.43 -12.79 8.90
C GLU A 524 34.50 -11.72 9.99
N GLU A 525 33.72 -11.87 11.06
CA GLU A 525 33.58 -10.84 12.09
C GLU A 525 34.56 -10.99 13.25
N ILE A 526 35.07 -12.21 13.53
CA ILE A 526 35.84 -12.51 14.74
C ILE A 526 37.29 -12.96 14.45
N ALA A 527 37.55 -13.66 13.34
CA ALA A 527 38.86 -14.32 13.17
C ALA A 527 40.03 -13.34 13.03
N THR A 528 39.89 -12.29 12.22
CA THR A 528 40.96 -11.29 12.04
C THR A 528 41.34 -10.56 13.32
N PRO A 529 40.41 -9.96 14.09
CA PRO A 529 40.78 -9.27 15.34
C PRO A 529 41.40 -10.24 16.36
N TYR A 530 40.88 -11.46 16.47
CA TYR A 530 41.46 -12.49 17.34
C TYR A 530 42.89 -12.87 16.93
N LEU A 531 43.14 -13.16 15.64
CA LEU A 531 44.47 -13.59 15.17
C LEU A 531 45.53 -12.47 15.25
N GLN A 532 45.11 -11.21 15.37
CA GLN A 532 46.01 -10.07 15.58
C GLN A 532 46.35 -9.87 17.05
N GLU A 533 45.36 -9.96 17.95
CA GLU A 533 45.52 -9.61 19.37
C GLU A 533 45.70 -10.80 20.32
N GLY A 534 45.35 -12.02 19.88
CA GLY A 534 45.33 -13.23 20.71
C GLY A 534 44.23 -13.26 21.78
N ARG A 535 43.30 -12.30 21.76
CA ARG A 535 42.17 -12.17 22.68
C ARG A 535 40.95 -11.62 21.95
N LEU A 536 39.76 -11.92 22.47
CA LEU A 536 38.50 -11.38 21.95
C LEU A 536 38.16 -10.05 22.62
N ASP A 537 37.81 -9.04 21.81
CA ASP A 537 37.24 -7.80 22.31
C ASP A 537 35.83 -8.08 22.89
N PRO A 538 35.52 -7.65 24.12
CA PRO A 538 34.18 -7.68 24.67
C PRO A 538 33.08 -7.15 23.72
N ALA A 539 33.37 -6.16 22.87
CA ALA A 539 32.43 -5.59 21.90
C ALA A 539 31.93 -6.63 20.87
N LEU A 540 32.66 -7.72 20.64
CA LEU A 540 32.23 -8.81 19.75
C LEU A 540 31.10 -9.67 20.35
N SER A 541 30.65 -9.37 21.58
CA SER A 541 29.45 -9.99 22.17
C SER A 541 28.18 -9.75 21.35
N VAL A 542 28.17 -8.72 20.50
CA VAL A 542 27.10 -8.44 19.52
C VAL A 542 27.01 -9.51 18.43
N VAL A 543 28.07 -10.29 18.21
CA VAL A 543 28.11 -11.38 17.22
C VAL A 543 27.97 -12.74 17.88
N LEU A 544 28.71 -12.93 18.99
CA LEU A 544 28.77 -14.17 19.75
C LEU A 544 28.51 -13.87 21.22
N PRO A 545 27.36 -14.27 21.79
CA PRO A 545 27.07 -14.04 23.20
C PRO A 545 28.13 -14.64 24.13
N MET A 546 28.65 -13.83 25.05
CA MET A 546 29.67 -14.21 26.04
C MET A 546 29.19 -13.92 27.46
N GLU A 547 29.59 -14.72 28.44
CA GLU A 547 29.24 -14.48 29.84
C GLU A 547 29.71 -13.09 30.31
N GLY A 548 28.91 -12.41 31.13
CA GLY A 548 29.27 -11.12 31.75
C GLY A 548 29.13 -9.88 30.86
N ASN A 549 28.80 -10.03 29.58
CA ASN A 549 28.44 -8.93 28.68
C ASN A 549 26.96 -9.04 28.30
N PRO A 550 26.04 -8.32 28.98
CA PRO A 550 24.69 -8.18 28.46
C PRO A 550 24.81 -7.50 27.09
N THR A 551 24.40 -8.20 26.04
CA THR A 551 24.39 -7.68 24.66
C THR A 551 23.70 -6.32 24.66
N ALA A 552 24.43 -5.29 24.21
CA ALA A 552 23.99 -3.89 24.19
C ALA A 552 22.64 -3.68 23.50
#